data_AF-A0A1J1H2E2-F1
#
_entry.id   AF-A0A1J1H2E2-F1
#
_cell.length_a   1.000
_cell.length_b   1.000
_cell.length_c   1.000
_cell.angle_alpha   90.00
_cell.angle_beta   90.00
_cell.angle_gamma   90.00
#
_symmetry.space_group_name_H-M   'P 1'
#
loop_
_entity.id
_entity.type
_entity.pdbx_description
1 polymer ?
#
loop_
_entity_poly.entity_id
_entity_poly.type
_entity_poly.pdbx_seq_one_letter_code
_entity_poly.pdbx_strand_id
1 'polypeptide(L)'
;MGNKNTKKYELCEIQYEKEFELKFPWNEIIKWGSIDLNVDANITIIKKIIEEIKDITIDEESFFNITEGKSLDAFNFENSFVEWATALLKEITNLKKVRYQIVPKLINENEFWLRYFATIKMIIIKNLFDTIQN
;
A
#
# COMPACT_ATOMS: atom_id res chain seq x y z
N MET A 1 50.21 -43.98 -2.33
CA MET A 1 48.89 -43.57 -2.87
C MET A 1 47.96 -43.36 -1.69
N GLY A 2 47.30 -42.21 -1.57
CA GLY A 2 46.36 -41.94 -0.47
C GLY A 2 46.20 -40.46 -0.12
N ASN A 3 45.68 -39.71 -1.10
CA ASN A 3 45.17 -38.33 -1.08
C ASN A 3 45.22 -37.53 0.24
N LYS A 4 46.07 -36.49 0.24
CA LYS A 4 45.76 -35.20 0.88
C LYS A 4 44.76 -34.49 -0.02
N ASN A 5 43.56 -34.18 0.47
CA ASN A 5 42.91 -32.91 0.14
C ASN A 5 41.83 -32.60 1.17
N THR A 6 42.19 -31.62 1.98
CA THR A 6 41.39 -30.85 2.90
C THR A 6 40.11 -30.32 2.24
N LYS A 7 38.97 -30.69 2.82
CA LYS A 7 37.80 -29.83 3.07
C LYS A 7 37.64 -28.68 2.07
N LYS A 8 37.07 -29.00 0.91
CA LYS A 8 36.47 -28.00 0.01
C LYS A 8 35.09 -27.65 0.56
N TYR A 9 35.06 -26.86 1.64
CA TYR A 9 33.85 -26.13 2.01
C TYR A 9 33.70 -24.98 1.01
N GLU A 10 33.17 -25.29 -0.16
CA GLU A 10 32.68 -24.29 -1.10
C GLU A 10 31.19 -24.12 -0.86
N LEU A 11 30.88 -23.00 -0.20
CA LEU A 11 29.91 -22.01 -0.67
C LEU A 11 28.55 -22.58 -1.11
N CYS A 12 27.59 -22.51 -0.20
CA CYS A 12 26.49 -21.58 -0.43
C CYS A 12 25.77 -21.39 0.89
N GLU A 13 26.13 -20.32 1.60
CA GLU A 13 25.13 -19.60 2.39
C GLU A 13 24.04 -19.19 1.40
N ILE A 14 23.08 -20.09 1.17
CA ILE A 14 21.78 -19.69 0.67
C ILE A 14 21.19 -18.94 1.85
N GLN A 15 21.58 -17.66 1.96
CA GLN A 15 20.78 -16.66 2.63
C GLN A 15 19.39 -16.88 2.09
N TYR A 16 18.50 -17.41 2.93
CA TYR A 16 17.08 -17.39 2.66
C TYR A 16 16.74 -15.92 2.44
N GLU A 17 16.76 -15.47 1.20
CA GLU A 17 16.00 -14.32 0.76
C GLU A 17 14.57 -14.72 1.05
N LYS A 18 14.13 -14.40 2.26
CA LYS A 18 12.75 -14.51 2.67
C LYS A 18 12.05 -13.52 1.75
N GLU A 19 11.55 -14.04 0.62
CA GLU A 19 10.79 -13.28 -0.36
C GLU A 19 9.86 -12.38 0.43
N PHE A 20 10.00 -11.08 0.23
CA PHE A 20 9.18 -10.12 0.94
C PHE A 20 7.76 -10.27 0.42
N GLU A 21 7.00 -11.14 1.07
CA GLU A 21 5.59 -11.33 0.79
C GLU A 21 4.83 -10.15 1.39
N LEU A 22 4.39 -9.25 0.53
CA LEU A 22 3.52 -8.18 0.91
C LEU A 22 2.19 -8.78 1.41
N LYS A 23 1.81 -8.45 2.65
CA LYS A 23 0.61 -9.02 3.28
C LYS A 23 -0.65 -8.35 2.75
N PHE A 24 -1.76 -9.09 2.80
CA PHE A 24 -3.10 -8.52 2.60
C PHE A 24 -3.36 -7.39 3.62
N PRO A 25 -3.92 -6.24 3.22
CA PRO A 25 -4.48 -5.94 1.88
C PRO A 25 -3.48 -5.26 0.92
N TRP A 26 -2.26 -4.96 1.38
CA TRP A 26 -1.29 -4.16 0.62
C TRP A 26 -0.89 -4.78 -0.72
N ASN A 27 -0.74 -6.09 -0.81
CA ASN A 27 -0.47 -6.78 -2.08
C ASN A 27 -1.53 -6.52 -3.15
N GLU A 28 -2.81 -6.53 -2.78
CA GLU A 28 -3.90 -6.31 -3.72
C GLU A 28 -4.07 -4.84 -4.06
N ILE A 29 -3.94 -3.96 -3.06
CA ILE A 29 -4.02 -2.51 -3.24
C ILE A 29 -2.91 -2.01 -4.18
N ILE A 30 -1.67 -2.47 -3.99
CA ILE A 30 -0.55 -2.08 -4.86
C ILE A 30 -0.80 -2.57 -6.29
N LYS A 31 -1.19 -3.83 -6.49
CA LYS A 31 -1.53 -4.38 -7.81
C LYS A 31 -2.66 -3.63 -8.49
N TRP A 32 -3.71 -3.28 -7.74
CA TRP A 32 -4.84 -2.51 -8.24
C TRP A 32 -4.43 -1.08 -8.64
N GLY A 33 -3.62 -0.41 -7.81
CA GLY A 33 -3.16 0.94 -8.08
C GLY A 33 -2.15 1.03 -9.23
N SER A 34 -1.41 -0.05 -9.49
CA SER A 34 -0.39 -0.13 -10.55
C SER A 34 -0.90 -0.73 -11.86
N ILE A 35 -2.18 -1.09 -11.95
CA ILE A 35 -2.74 -1.86 -13.08
C ILE A 35 -2.48 -1.18 -14.44
N ASP A 36 -2.52 0.16 -14.45
CA ASP A 36 -2.38 0.98 -15.65
C ASP A 36 -0.91 1.18 -16.07
N LEU A 37 0.05 0.91 -15.17
CA LEU A 37 1.47 1.21 -15.39
C LEU A 37 2.29 0.00 -15.82
N ASN A 38 1.84 -1.23 -15.52
CA ASN A 38 2.57 -2.47 -15.82
C ASN A 38 4.06 -2.45 -15.39
N VAL A 39 4.34 -1.81 -14.24
CA VAL A 39 5.68 -1.70 -13.64
C VAL A 39 5.75 -2.53 -12.37
N ASP A 40 6.83 -3.28 -12.21
CA ASP A 40 7.13 -3.98 -10.97
C ASP A 40 7.69 -3.01 -9.91
N ALA A 41 6.97 -2.88 -8.79
CA ALA A 41 7.37 -2.04 -7.69
C ALA A 41 8.46 -2.72 -6.85
N ASN A 42 9.64 -2.08 -6.71
CA ASN A 42 10.67 -2.51 -5.77
C ASN A 42 10.15 -2.39 -4.31
N ILE A 43 10.55 -3.30 -3.44
CA ILE A 43 10.23 -3.30 -2.00
C ILE A 43 10.44 -1.95 -1.32
N THR A 44 11.49 -1.20 -1.66
CA THR A 44 11.77 0.10 -1.05
C THR A 44 10.68 1.12 -1.41
N ILE A 45 10.20 1.10 -2.65
CA ILE A 45 9.12 1.97 -3.14
C ILE A 45 7.81 1.58 -2.46
N ILE A 46 7.52 0.28 -2.37
CA ILE A 46 6.32 -0.23 -1.70
C ILE A 46 6.26 0.25 -0.24
N LYS A 47 7.37 0.16 0.49
CA LYS A 47 7.43 0.66 1.88
C LYS A 47 7.15 2.16 1.95
N LYS A 48 7.74 2.94 1.04
CA LYS A 48 7.50 4.38 0.95
C LYS A 48 6.03 4.70 0.69
N ILE A 49 5.41 4.02 -0.28
CA ILE A 49 3.98 4.16 -0.59
C ILE A 49 3.11 3.87 0.64
N ILE A 50 3.40 2.79 1.37
CA ILE A 50 2.61 2.41 2.55
C ILE A 50 2.69 3.47 3.66
N GLU A 51 3.89 4.02 3.90
CA GLU A 51 4.04 5.10 4.88
C GLU A 51 3.29 6.37 4.42
N GLU A 52 3.40 6.77 3.15
CA GLU A 52 2.63 7.90 2.61
C GLU A 52 1.10 7.69 2.72
N ILE A 53 0.62 6.45 2.58
CA ILE A 53 -0.81 6.12 2.74
C ILE A 53 -1.25 6.26 4.21
N LYS A 54 -0.39 5.91 5.17
CA LYS A 54 -0.71 6.08 6.59
C LYS A 54 -0.83 7.55 6.95
N ASP A 55 -0.01 8.40 6.34
CA ASP A 55 0.02 9.84 6.58
C ASP A 55 -1.30 10.54 6.20
N ILE A 56 -2.08 9.98 5.26
CA ILE A 56 -3.42 10.48 4.90
C ILE A 56 -4.31 10.64 6.13
N THR A 57 -4.14 9.79 7.14
CA THR A 57 -5.04 9.69 8.29
C THR A 57 -4.39 10.03 9.62
N ILE A 58 -3.33 10.84 9.64
CA ILE A 58 -2.73 11.32 10.90
C ILE A 58 -3.80 12.03 11.76
N ASP A 59 -4.62 12.85 11.12
CA ASP A 59 -5.72 13.60 11.73
C ASP A 59 -6.80 13.96 10.67
N GLU A 60 -7.87 14.59 11.12
CA GLU A 60 -9.01 15.00 10.28
C GLU A 60 -8.63 16.05 9.23
N GLU A 61 -7.83 17.05 9.58
CA GLU A 61 -7.42 18.13 8.68
C GLU A 61 -6.52 17.57 7.58
N SER A 62 -5.55 16.73 7.94
CA SER A 62 -4.70 16.00 6.99
C SER A 62 -5.53 15.19 6.00
N PHE A 63 -6.58 14.50 6.45
CA PHE A 63 -7.45 13.74 5.57
C PHE A 63 -8.11 14.64 4.53
N PHE A 64 -8.72 15.75 4.92
CA PHE A 64 -9.38 16.64 3.97
C PHE A 64 -8.40 17.32 3.02
N ASN A 65 -7.28 17.82 3.53
CA ASN A 65 -6.27 18.50 2.72
C ASN A 65 -5.64 17.56 1.68
N ILE A 66 -5.32 16.32 2.08
CA ILE A 66 -4.68 15.36 1.18
C ILE A 66 -5.70 14.78 0.20
N THR A 67 -6.95 14.57 0.60
CA THR A 67 -7.97 13.94 -0.26
C THR A 67 -8.75 14.92 -1.14
N GLU A 68 -8.51 16.23 -0.99
CA GLU A 68 -9.24 17.27 -1.71
C GLU A 68 -9.16 17.10 -3.23
N GLY A 69 -10.31 17.19 -3.91
CA GLY A 69 -10.43 17.11 -5.36
C GLY A 69 -10.17 15.72 -5.97
N LYS A 70 -9.89 14.70 -5.16
CA LYS A 70 -9.58 13.35 -5.65
C LYS A 70 -10.85 12.52 -5.77
N SER A 71 -11.01 11.87 -6.91
CA SER A 71 -12.14 10.98 -7.21
C SER A 71 -11.68 9.78 -8.03
N LEU A 72 -12.52 8.74 -8.05
CA LEU A 72 -12.39 7.57 -8.89
C LEU A 72 -13.66 7.45 -9.73
N ASP A 73 -13.49 7.30 -11.03
CA ASP A 73 -14.62 7.09 -11.93
C ASP A 73 -15.37 5.81 -11.58
N ALA A 74 -16.70 5.90 -11.50
CA ALA A 74 -17.60 4.78 -11.20
C ALA A 74 -17.30 4.02 -9.90
N PHE A 75 -16.70 4.68 -8.90
CA PHE A 75 -16.44 4.05 -7.61
C PHE A 75 -17.72 3.85 -6.80
N ASN A 76 -17.82 2.65 -6.23
CA ASN A 76 -18.82 2.29 -5.24
C ASN A 76 -18.14 1.45 -4.16
N PHE A 77 -18.46 1.73 -2.90
CA PHE A 77 -17.85 1.07 -1.76
C PHE A 77 -18.42 -0.34 -1.53
N GLU A 78 -17.99 -1.28 -2.37
CA GLU A 78 -18.46 -2.67 -2.42
C GLU A 78 -17.32 -3.66 -2.69
N ASN A 79 -17.60 -4.96 -2.52
CA ASN A 79 -16.70 -6.07 -2.87
C ASN A 79 -15.30 -5.91 -2.24
N SER A 80 -14.24 -6.00 -3.05
CA SER A 80 -12.84 -5.91 -2.62
C SER A 80 -12.54 -4.65 -1.82
N PHE A 81 -13.17 -3.51 -2.12
CA PHE A 81 -12.95 -2.28 -1.35
C PHE A 81 -13.39 -2.42 0.10
N VAL A 82 -14.47 -3.16 0.38
CA VAL A 82 -14.96 -3.42 1.75
C VAL A 82 -14.00 -4.35 2.49
N GLU A 83 -13.48 -5.38 1.82
CA GLU A 83 -12.52 -6.31 2.39
C GLU A 83 -11.20 -5.61 2.73
N TRP A 84 -10.68 -4.80 1.79
CA TRP A 84 -9.48 -4.00 1.99
C TRP A 84 -9.66 -2.98 3.11
N ALA A 85 -10.76 -2.22 3.10
CA ALA A 85 -11.09 -1.27 4.16
C ALA A 85 -11.14 -1.95 5.54
N THR A 86 -11.74 -3.13 5.63
CA THR A 86 -11.84 -3.89 6.88
C THR A 86 -10.46 -4.28 7.42
N ALA A 87 -9.53 -4.69 6.55
CA ALA A 87 -8.17 -5.00 6.94
C ALA A 87 -7.36 -3.75 7.29
N LEU A 88 -7.47 -2.68 6.50
CA LEU A 88 -6.80 -1.41 6.76
C LEU A 88 -7.23 -0.80 8.10
N LEU A 89 -8.51 -0.90 8.48
CA LEU A 89 -9.01 -0.42 9.78
C LEU A 89 -8.47 -1.22 10.97
N LYS A 90 -8.09 -2.49 10.76
CA LYS A 90 -7.46 -3.32 11.80
C LYS A 90 -5.98 -2.95 11.97
N GLU A 91 -5.31 -2.61 10.88
CA GLU A 91 -3.89 -2.30 10.87
C GLU A 91 -3.58 -0.84 11.24
N ILE A 92 -4.32 0.11 10.64
CA ILE A 92 -4.08 1.55 10.77
C ILE A 92 -5.04 2.13 11.82
N THR A 93 -4.53 2.29 13.05
CA THR A 93 -5.33 2.79 14.17
C THR A 93 -5.89 4.19 13.92
N ASN A 94 -5.13 5.07 13.26
CA ASN A 94 -5.57 6.44 13.00
C ASN A 94 -6.67 6.50 11.93
N LEU A 95 -6.60 5.67 10.87
CA LEU A 95 -7.67 5.53 9.89
C LEU A 95 -9.02 5.21 10.55
N LYS A 96 -9.02 4.29 11.52
CA LYS A 96 -10.23 3.94 12.28
C LYS A 96 -10.75 5.12 13.10
N LYS A 97 -9.85 5.89 13.74
CA LYS A 97 -10.22 7.07 14.54
C LYS A 97 -10.81 8.18 13.66
N VAL A 98 -10.11 8.56 12.59
CA VAL A 98 -10.54 9.60 11.65
C VAL A 98 -11.88 9.23 11.04
N ARG A 99 -12.04 8.00 10.55
CA ARG A 99 -13.33 7.51 10.03
C ARG A 99 -14.46 7.69 11.03
N TYR A 100 -14.27 7.27 12.29
CA TYR A 100 -15.30 7.39 13.32
C TYR A 100 -15.63 8.85 13.67
N GLN A 101 -14.67 9.77 13.54
CA GLN A 101 -14.88 11.19 13.78
C GLN A 101 -15.70 11.84 12.66
N ILE A 102 -15.40 11.51 11.41
CA ILE A 102 -15.98 12.21 10.25
C ILE A 102 -17.17 11.50 9.60
N VAL A 103 -17.34 10.20 9.80
CA VAL A 103 -18.48 9.42 9.30
C VAL A 103 -19.46 9.09 10.43
N PRO A 104 -20.76 9.37 10.30
CA PRO A 104 -21.44 10.06 9.20
C PRO A 104 -21.49 11.60 9.38
N LYS A 105 -20.73 12.17 10.31
CA LYS A 105 -20.92 13.56 10.77
C LYS A 105 -20.65 14.62 9.70
N LEU A 106 -19.60 14.43 8.90
CA LEU A 106 -19.15 15.36 7.86
C LEU A 106 -19.39 14.79 6.46
N ILE A 107 -19.13 13.49 6.29
CA ILE A 107 -19.31 12.78 5.02
C ILE A 107 -19.89 11.40 5.26
N ASN A 108 -20.52 10.83 4.22
CA ASN A 108 -21.02 9.46 4.29
C ASN A 108 -19.89 8.43 4.07
N GLU A 109 -20.20 7.17 4.33
CA GLU A 109 -19.26 6.05 4.23
C GLU A 109 -18.68 5.91 2.81
N ASN A 110 -19.52 5.99 1.77
CA ASN A 110 -19.07 5.85 0.38
C ASN A 110 -18.12 6.98 -0.02
N GLU A 111 -18.43 8.22 0.38
CA GLU A 111 -17.62 9.40 0.12
C GLU A 111 -16.26 9.33 0.84
N PHE A 112 -16.25 8.83 2.08
CA PHE A 112 -15.00 8.61 2.82
C PHE A 112 -14.07 7.65 2.08
N TRP A 113 -14.58 6.49 1.67
CA TRP A 113 -13.77 5.48 0.98
C TRP A 113 -13.41 5.87 -0.44
N LEU A 114 -14.30 6.59 -1.15
CA LEU A 114 -13.99 7.17 -2.46
C LEU A 114 -12.74 8.03 -2.38
N ARG A 115 -12.75 9.01 -1.48
CA ARG A 115 -11.63 9.95 -1.26
C ARG A 115 -10.35 9.22 -0.86
N TYR A 116 -10.49 8.28 0.05
CA TYR A 116 -9.35 7.52 0.56
C TYR A 116 -8.70 6.64 -0.52
N PHE A 117 -9.47 5.82 -1.23
CA PHE A 117 -8.94 4.96 -2.28
C PHE A 117 -8.48 5.74 -3.52
N ALA A 118 -9.14 6.85 -3.87
CA ALA A 118 -8.66 7.75 -4.92
C ALA A 118 -7.26 8.29 -4.60
N THR A 119 -7.05 8.67 -3.34
CA THR A 119 -5.77 9.15 -2.84
C THR A 119 -4.70 8.07 -2.86
N ILE A 120 -5.03 6.86 -2.41
CA ILE A 120 -4.13 5.70 -2.49
C ILE A 120 -3.69 5.46 -3.94
N LYS A 121 -4.64 5.42 -4.90
CA LYS A 121 -4.31 5.19 -6.31
C LYS A 121 -3.34 6.24 -6.83
N MET A 122 -3.57 7.50 -6.50
CA MET A 122 -2.67 8.61 -6.89
C MET A 122 -1.27 8.50 -6.28
N ILE A 123 -1.15 8.13 -5.00
CA ILE A 123 0.15 7.93 -4.33
C ILE A 123 0.93 6.81 -5.02
N ILE A 124 0.25 5.71 -5.34
CA ILE A 124 0.86 4.57 -6.05
C ILE A 124 1.36 5.02 -7.43
N ILE A 125 0.48 5.62 -8.24
CA ILE A 125 0.83 6.07 -9.59
C ILE A 125 2.01 7.04 -9.55
N LYS A 126 1.98 8.03 -8.66
CA LYS A 126 3.05 9.02 -8.52
C LYS A 126 4.39 8.35 -8.20
N ASN A 127 4.44 7.52 -7.16
CA ASN A 127 5.69 6.90 -6.72
C ASN A 127 6.25 5.90 -7.76
N LEU A 128 5.40 5.19 -8.49
CA LEU A 128 5.83 4.31 -9.56
C LEU A 128 6.28 5.09 -10.80
N PHE A 129 5.59 6.18 -11.15
CA PHE A 129 5.99 7.03 -12.26
C PHE A 129 7.36 7.67 -12.04
N ASP A 130 7.64 8.14 -10.82
CA ASP A 130 8.95 8.67 -10.43
C ASP A 130 10.08 7.64 -10.63
N THR A 131 9.77 6.34 -10.64
CA THR A 131 10.77 5.29 -10.83
C THR A 131 11.03 4.94 -12.29
N ILE A 132 10.13 5.32 -13.20
CA ILE A 132 10.35 5.18 -14.65
C ILE A 132 11.26 6.30 -15.17
N GLN A 133 11.24 7.48 -14.52
CA GLN A 133 12.01 8.65 -14.94
C GLN A 133 13.46 8.69 -14.44
N ASN A 134 13.80 7.87 -13.43
CA ASN A 134 15.14 7.78 -12.86
C ASN A 134 15.87 6.53 -13.37
#